data_AF-A0A1V0PSY7-F1
#
_entry.id   AF-A0A1V0PSY7-F1
#
_cell.length_a   1.000
_cell.length_b   1.000
_cell.length_c   1.000
_cell.angle_alpha   90.00
_cell.angle_beta   90.00
_cell.angle_gamma   90.00
#
_symmetry.space_group_name_H-M   'P 1'
#
loop_
_entity.id
_entity.type
_entity.pdbx_description
1 polymer ?
#
loop_
_entity_poly.entity_id
_entity_poly.type
_entity_poly.pdbx_seq_one_letter_code
_entity_poly.pdbx_strand_id
1 'polypeptide(L)'
;MESYQRLIDVISLENLHMRAEHWALTRLLVRETLLQVAVLVAVMALCLLVARMARPRVRRLVGWKGLRRRSRRNLRGALVELAAPILGLPIIGALAFGARLSGLPNGLMIVALQLLLAWIVIRLLSQVIGTAFWSRLAFAVAYFIAAASILGFLESLIVGLDRLDVTFASIHLSALDLLRGMVQLAVLVWAALVIAQLGENYVQGARGMAPSLRVLTGKLLRLGLVATALLIALTNIGIDITAFALVTGALGVALGFGMQKTVSNLISGLLLLIDRSIKPGDVLELTDPGNRNVQLFGWVTALNARYVSLTTRDGTEWLVPNEELISQRIVNWSYNHQRLRLLTPIAISFDCDVRLAMEIAVKAARKTPRVLQDPAPVCRLMSFGDSCVNLELRFWIEDPTNGIINVRSDVLVSVWDEFRANGIRTRLGHRDLFIKGDSELTVRMVPASDGQST
;
A
#
# COMPACT_ATOMS: atom_id res chain seq x y z
N MET A 1 44.84 -23.86 25.57
CA MET A 1 44.43 -24.06 24.15
C MET A 1 44.81 -22.87 23.27
N GLU A 2 44.77 -21.62 23.74
CA GLU A 2 45.22 -20.43 22.98
C GLU A 2 46.70 -20.44 22.52
N SER A 3 47.60 -21.04 23.30
CA SER A 3 49.03 -21.13 22.96
C SER A 3 49.32 -22.10 21.81
N TYR A 4 48.50 -23.14 21.64
CA TYR A 4 48.63 -24.10 20.54
C TYR A 4 48.04 -23.55 19.24
N GLN A 5 46.94 -22.79 19.30
CA GLN A 5 46.36 -22.12 18.12
C GLN A 5 47.28 -21.05 17.53
N ARG A 6 47.94 -20.23 18.37
CA ARG A 6 48.95 -19.27 17.88
C ARG A 6 50.15 -19.94 17.22
N LEU A 7 50.59 -21.10 17.74
CA LEU A 7 51.68 -21.86 17.13
C LEU A 7 51.26 -22.45 15.77
N ILE A 8 50.03 -22.93 15.62
CA ILE A 8 49.48 -23.43 14.35
C ILE A 8 49.30 -22.28 13.34
N ASP A 9 48.86 -21.11 13.78
CA ASP A 9 48.71 -19.92 12.93
C ASP A 9 50.06 -19.38 12.43
N VAL A 10 51.07 -19.28 13.30
CA VAL A 10 52.44 -18.89 12.92
C VAL A 10 53.05 -19.90 11.96
N ILE A 11 52.89 -21.21 12.23
CA ILE A 11 53.34 -22.26 11.33
C ILE A 11 52.59 -22.22 9.99
N SER A 12 51.33 -21.77 9.94
CA SER A 12 50.55 -21.68 8.70
C SER A 12 50.90 -20.46 7.84
N LEU A 13 51.19 -19.31 8.47
CA LEU A 13 51.64 -18.08 7.80
C LEU A 13 53.10 -18.22 7.36
N GLU A 14 53.98 -18.79 8.19
CA GLU A 14 55.33 -19.17 7.76
C GLU A 14 55.28 -20.24 6.68
N ASN A 15 54.36 -21.20 6.70
CA ASN A 15 54.21 -22.14 5.59
C ASN A 15 53.70 -21.49 4.31
N LEU A 16 52.83 -20.48 4.37
CA LEU A 16 52.41 -19.72 3.19
C LEU A 16 53.55 -18.88 2.64
N HIS A 17 54.31 -18.22 3.51
CA HIS A 17 55.51 -17.46 3.14
C HIS A 17 56.58 -18.38 2.57
N MET A 18 56.90 -19.49 3.24
CA MET A 18 57.85 -20.51 2.79
C MET A 18 57.38 -21.20 1.51
N ARG A 19 56.09 -21.47 1.31
CA ARG A 19 55.60 -22.02 0.02
C ARG A 19 55.63 -20.98 -1.09
N ALA A 20 55.35 -19.71 -0.80
CA ALA A 20 55.45 -18.62 -1.76
C ALA A 20 56.92 -18.33 -2.13
N GLU A 21 57.82 -18.32 -1.14
CA GLU A 21 59.26 -18.18 -1.33
C GLU A 21 59.86 -19.41 -2.00
N HIS A 22 59.49 -20.63 -1.62
CA HIS A 22 59.98 -21.84 -2.27
C HIS A 22 59.45 -21.94 -3.69
N TRP A 23 58.18 -21.58 -3.96
CA TRP A 23 57.65 -21.46 -5.32
C TRP A 23 58.38 -20.37 -6.12
N ALA A 24 58.67 -19.22 -5.50
CA ALA A 24 59.40 -18.13 -6.15
C ALA A 24 60.86 -18.53 -6.43
N LEU A 25 61.56 -19.14 -5.50
CA LEU A 25 62.96 -19.50 -5.63
C LEU A 25 63.17 -20.70 -6.56
N THR A 26 62.25 -21.68 -6.58
CA THR A 26 62.34 -22.85 -7.46
C THR A 26 61.79 -22.63 -8.86
N ARG A 27 60.86 -21.68 -9.08
CA ARG A 27 60.31 -21.39 -10.42
C ARG A 27 60.73 -20.03 -11.00
N LEU A 28 60.97 -18.96 -10.25
CA LEU A 28 61.32 -17.64 -10.83
C LEU A 28 62.82 -17.44 -11.08
N LEU A 29 63.72 -18.14 -10.37
CA LEU A 29 65.18 -17.96 -10.51
C LEU A 29 65.87 -18.97 -11.45
N VAL A 30 65.11 -19.81 -12.13
CA VAL A 30 65.66 -20.72 -13.15
C VAL A 30 65.97 -19.90 -14.42
N ARG A 31 67.13 -20.11 -15.05
CA ARG A 31 67.56 -19.37 -16.26
C ARG A 31 66.47 -19.35 -17.35
N GLU A 32 65.71 -20.43 -17.46
CA GLU A 32 64.63 -20.61 -18.43
C GLU A 32 63.39 -19.75 -18.14
N THR A 33 63.04 -19.52 -16.87
CA THR A 33 61.90 -18.66 -16.50
C THR A 33 62.26 -17.19 -16.55
N LEU A 34 63.50 -16.81 -16.23
CA LEU A 34 64.03 -15.47 -16.47
C LEU A 34 63.99 -15.09 -17.96
N LEU A 35 64.33 -16.02 -18.86
CA LEU A 35 64.21 -15.82 -20.30
C LEU A 35 62.75 -15.67 -20.75
N GLN A 36 61.82 -16.49 -20.23
CA GLN A 36 60.40 -16.34 -20.52
C GLN A 36 59.85 -14.99 -20.06
N VAL A 37 60.24 -14.52 -18.86
CA VAL A 37 59.84 -13.21 -18.33
C VAL A 37 60.44 -12.09 -19.17
N ALA A 38 61.71 -12.17 -19.56
CA ALA A 38 62.36 -11.18 -20.43
C ALA A 38 61.68 -11.09 -21.81
N VAL A 39 61.32 -12.24 -22.40
CA VAL A 39 60.56 -12.30 -23.67
C VAL A 39 59.16 -11.70 -23.49
N LEU A 40 58.44 -12.01 -22.41
CA LEU A 40 57.13 -11.43 -22.12
C LEU A 40 57.20 -9.91 -21.91
N VAL A 41 58.21 -9.41 -21.21
CA VAL A 41 58.44 -7.97 -21.01
C VAL A 41 58.79 -7.28 -22.31
N ALA A 42 59.64 -7.89 -23.15
CA ALA A 42 59.99 -7.37 -24.47
C ALA A 42 58.77 -7.32 -25.41
N VAL A 43 57.93 -8.36 -25.40
CA VAL A 43 56.67 -8.41 -26.16
C VAL A 43 55.67 -7.39 -25.63
N MET A 44 55.55 -7.23 -24.32
CA MET A 44 54.71 -6.21 -23.70
C MET A 44 55.16 -4.79 -24.10
N ALA A 45 56.47 -4.51 -24.04
CA ALA A 45 57.03 -3.23 -24.45
C ALA A 45 56.79 -2.95 -25.94
N LEU A 46 56.99 -3.96 -26.79
CA LEU A 46 56.72 -3.89 -28.23
C LEU A 46 55.22 -3.63 -28.50
N CYS A 47 54.33 -4.33 -27.81
CA CYS A 47 52.87 -4.14 -27.93
C CYS A 47 52.44 -2.74 -27.48
N LEU A 48 53.01 -2.22 -26.39
CA LEU A 48 52.74 -0.86 -25.92
C LEU A 48 53.26 0.20 -26.90
N LEU A 49 54.43 -0.03 -27.52
CA LEU A 49 55.03 0.87 -28.50
C LEU A 49 54.22 0.89 -29.80
N VAL A 50 53.84 -0.28 -30.32
CA VAL A 50 52.95 -0.42 -31.48
C VAL A 50 51.58 0.19 -31.19
N ALA A 51 51.01 -0.05 -30.00
CA ALA A 51 49.74 0.57 -29.61
C ALA A 51 49.85 2.09 -29.50
N ARG A 52 50.97 2.62 -28.97
CA ARG A 52 51.22 4.08 -28.88
C ARG A 52 51.33 4.71 -30.27
N MET A 53 51.92 4.01 -31.24
CA MET A 53 51.99 4.44 -32.64
C MET A 53 50.65 4.31 -33.38
N ALA A 54 49.83 3.31 -33.04
CA ALA A 54 48.52 3.09 -33.64
C ALA A 54 47.43 4.03 -33.09
N ARG A 55 47.57 4.51 -31.84
CA ARG A 55 46.65 5.46 -31.16
C ARG A 55 46.21 6.64 -32.03
N PRO A 56 47.11 7.42 -32.67
CA PRO A 56 46.71 8.56 -33.50
C PRO A 56 45.95 8.15 -34.78
N ARG A 57 46.23 6.97 -35.36
CA ARG A 57 45.56 6.48 -36.58
C ARG A 57 44.17 5.94 -36.28
N VAL A 58 44.02 5.15 -35.20
CA VAL A 58 42.72 4.63 -34.75
C VAL A 58 41.78 5.79 -34.34
N ARG A 59 42.32 6.83 -33.70
CA ARG A 59 41.54 8.03 -33.32
C ARG A 59 40.99 8.81 -34.53
N ARG A 60 41.65 8.72 -35.70
CA ARG A 60 41.17 9.33 -36.96
C ARG A 60 40.12 8.49 -37.67
N LEU A 61 40.21 7.16 -37.59
CA LEU A 61 39.28 6.24 -38.25
C LEU A 61 37.93 6.08 -37.53
N VAL A 62 37.89 6.19 -36.20
CA VAL A 62 36.65 6.03 -35.40
C VAL A 62 35.83 7.33 -35.35
N GLY A 63 35.41 7.80 -36.52
CA GLY A 63 34.59 8.98 -36.77
C GLY A 63 33.09 8.69 -36.92
N TRP A 64 32.51 7.67 -36.29
CA TRP A 64 31.10 7.31 -36.49
C TRP A 64 30.11 8.34 -35.93
N LYS A 65 29.30 8.96 -36.80
CA LYS A 65 28.35 10.05 -36.52
C LYS A 65 27.03 9.65 -35.82
N GLY A 66 26.81 8.38 -35.44
CA GLY A 66 25.48 7.89 -35.05
C GLY A 66 25.15 7.68 -33.56
N LEU A 67 26.10 7.69 -32.60
CA LEU A 67 25.84 7.30 -31.20
C LEU A 67 25.79 8.46 -30.19
N ARG A 68 24.86 8.34 -29.22
CA ARG A 68 24.57 9.26 -28.09
C ARG A 68 25.85 9.65 -27.31
N ARG A 69 26.04 10.95 -27.02
CA ARG A 69 27.30 11.57 -26.52
C ARG A 69 27.98 10.88 -25.32
N ARG A 70 27.22 10.26 -24.40
CA ARG A 70 27.75 9.66 -23.15
C ARG A 70 28.41 8.29 -23.37
N SER A 71 27.81 7.43 -24.19
CA SER A 71 28.36 6.11 -24.55
C SER A 71 29.58 6.22 -25.48
N ARG A 72 29.60 7.25 -26.33
CA ARG A 72 30.68 7.53 -27.29
C ARG A 72 32.05 7.82 -26.66
N ARG A 73 32.11 8.32 -25.41
CA ARG A 73 33.38 8.51 -24.66
C ARG A 73 33.91 7.21 -24.06
N ASN A 74 33.04 6.41 -23.44
CA ASN A 74 33.45 5.15 -22.80
C ASN A 74 33.89 4.11 -23.85
N LEU A 75 33.16 3.99 -24.97
CA LEU A 75 33.52 3.08 -26.07
C LEU A 75 34.82 3.48 -26.77
N ARG A 76 35.06 4.78 -26.98
CA ARG A 76 36.33 5.27 -27.58
C ARG A 76 37.54 5.00 -26.69
N GLY A 77 37.41 5.17 -25.37
CA GLY A 77 38.47 4.83 -24.41
C GLY A 77 38.76 3.34 -24.41
N ALA A 78 37.72 2.51 -24.35
CA ALA A 78 37.86 1.06 -24.30
C ALA A 78 38.46 0.47 -25.60
N LEU A 79 38.08 0.96 -26.78
CA LEU A 79 38.66 0.52 -28.06
C LEU A 79 40.16 0.81 -28.15
N VAL A 80 40.62 1.94 -27.61
CA VAL A 80 42.05 2.29 -27.58
C VAL A 80 42.81 1.43 -26.57
N GLU A 81 42.19 1.10 -25.44
CA GLU A 81 42.76 0.22 -24.43
C GLU A 81 42.80 -1.26 -24.88
N LEU A 82 41.85 -1.69 -25.70
CA LEU A 82 41.78 -3.06 -26.24
C LEU A 82 42.75 -3.31 -27.40
N ALA A 83 43.21 -2.26 -28.09
CA ALA A 83 44.11 -2.41 -29.24
C ALA A 83 45.45 -3.07 -28.88
N ALA A 84 46.04 -2.74 -27.73
CA ALA A 84 47.31 -3.32 -27.29
C ALA A 84 47.21 -4.83 -26.98
N PRO A 85 46.26 -5.30 -26.14
CA PRO A 85 46.15 -6.72 -25.85
C PRO A 85 45.68 -7.54 -27.06
N ILE A 86 44.78 -7.03 -27.90
CA ILE A 86 44.36 -7.74 -29.12
C ILE A 86 45.55 -8.00 -30.06
N LEU A 87 46.49 -7.05 -30.18
CA LEU A 87 47.70 -7.23 -30.97
C LEU A 87 48.73 -8.15 -30.28
N GLY A 88 48.77 -8.14 -28.95
CA GLY A 88 49.67 -9.00 -28.17
C GLY A 88 49.26 -10.47 -28.14
N LEU A 89 47.96 -10.77 -28.22
CA LEU A 89 47.42 -12.14 -28.17
C LEU A 89 48.01 -13.08 -29.24
N PRO A 90 48.05 -12.74 -30.54
CA PRO A 90 48.66 -13.60 -31.57
C PRO A 90 50.19 -13.68 -31.44
N ILE A 91 50.85 -12.63 -30.95
CA ILE A 91 52.31 -12.61 -30.77
C ILE A 91 52.72 -13.56 -29.64
N ILE A 92 52.06 -13.48 -28.49
CA ILE A 92 52.29 -14.38 -27.35
C ILE A 92 51.89 -15.82 -27.72
N GLY A 93 50.80 -16.00 -28.47
CA GLY A 93 50.38 -17.31 -28.97
C GLY A 93 51.41 -17.96 -29.92
N ALA A 94 51.96 -17.20 -30.87
CA ALA A 94 53.00 -17.68 -31.79
C ALA A 94 54.31 -18.04 -31.06
N LEU A 95 54.71 -17.25 -30.06
CA LEU A 95 55.87 -17.54 -29.22
C LEU A 95 55.65 -18.80 -28.36
N ALA A 96 54.47 -18.96 -27.78
CA ALA A 96 54.11 -20.17 -27.01
C ALA A 96 54.11 -21.42 -27.89
N PHE A 97 53.65 -21.30 -29.14
CA PHE A 97 53.65 -22.38 -30.12
C PHE A 97 55.07 -22.73 -30.59
N GLY A 98 55.90 -21.74 -30.87
CA GLY A 98 57.31 -21.95 -31.22
C GLY A 98 58.10 -22.59 -30.07
N ALA A 99 57.89 -22.14 -28.82
CA ALA A 99 58.49 -22.74 -27.64
C ALA A 99 58.08 -24.22 -27.46
N ARG A 100 56.81 -24.56 -27.76
CA ARG A 100 56.30 -25.93 -27.73
C ARG A 100 57.00 -26.83 -28.76
N LEU A 101 57.25 -26.33 -29.97
CA LEU A 101 57.95 -27.09 -31.02
C LEU A 101 59.43 -27.32 -30.68
N SER A 102 60.07 -26.36 -30.01
CA SER A 102 61.48 -26.44 -29.60
C SER A 102 61.72 -27.18 -28.28
N GLY A 103 60.68 -27.76 -27.67
CA GLY A 103 60.80 -28.47 -26.39
C GLY A 103 61.12 -27.58 -25.19
N LEU A 104 61.02 -26.25 -25.34
CA LEU A 104 61.25 -25.29 -24.26
C LEU A 104 60.04 -25.25 -23.32
N PRO A 105 60.25 -25.01 -22.01
CA PRO A 105 59.12 -24.75 -21.11
C PRO A 105 58.32 -23.55 -21.61
N ASN A 106 56.99 -23.65 -21.60
CA ASN A 106 56.07 -22.64 -22.12
C ASN A 106 54.95 -22.26 -21.12
N GLY A 107 55.05 -22.73 -19.88
CA GLY A 107 54.03 -22.54 -18.85
C GLY A 107 53.67 -21.08 -18.59
N LEU A 108 54.67 -20.18 -18.47
CA LEU A 108 54.40 -18.75 -18.24
C LEU A 108 53.76 -18.08 -19.46
N MET A 109 54.07 -18.52 -20.67
CA MET A 109 53.47 -17.98 -21.89
C MET A 109 51.99 -18.37 -22.00
N ILE A 110 51.64 -19.60 -21.60
CA ILE A 110 50.25 -20.07 -21.55
C ILE A 110 49.45 -19.30 -20.49
N VAL A 111 50.01 -19.13 -19.29
CA VAL A 111 49.39 -18.31 -18.22
C VAL A 111 49.20 -16.87 -18.67
N ALA A 112 50.20 -16.25 -19.30
CA ALA A 112 50.11 -14.90 -19.84
C ALA A 112 49.01 -14.78 -20.91
N LEU A 113 48.88 -15.78 -21.79
CA LEU A 113 47.83 -15.84 -22.80
C LEU A 113 46.43 -15.93 -22.16
N GLN A 114 46.25 -16.80 -21.16
CA GLN A 114 45.00 -16.95 -20.43
C GLN A 114 44.60 -15.68 -19.67
N LEU A 115 45.54 -15.02 -18.99
CA LEU A 115 45.31 -13.75 -18.30
C LEU A 115 44.94 -12.63 -19.28
N LEU A 116 45.63 -12.55 -20.43
CA LEU A 116 45.34 -11.55 -21.45
C LEU A 116 43.97 -11.79 -22.09
N LEU A 117 43.61 -13.05 -22.38
CA LEU A 117 42.29 -13.40 -22.90
C LEU A 117 41.19 -13.06 -21.87
N ALA A 118 41.39 -13.42 -20.60
CA ALA A 118 40.48 -13.06 -19.52
C ALA A 118 40.32 -11.53 -19.40
N TRP A 119 41.42 -10.77 -19.47
CA TRP A 119 41.39 -9.30 -19.47
C TRP A 119 40.51 -8.76 -20.60
N ILE A 120 40.68 -9.25 -21.84
CA ILE A 120 39.89 -8.80 -23.01
C ILE A 120 38.40 -9.11 -22.81
N VAL A 121 38.08 -10.36 -22.47
CA VAL A 121 36.69 -10.82 -22.31
C VAL A 121 36.00 -10.03 -21.20
N ILE A 122 36.63 -9.92 -20.02
CA ILE A 122 36.08 -9.20 -18.87
C ILE A 122 35.94 -7.72 -19.17
N ARG A 123 36.91 -7.10 -19.87
CA ARG A 123 36.83 -5.69 -20.28
C ARG A 123 35.70 -5.43 -21.28
N LEU A 124 35.38 -6.39 -22.13
CA LEU A 124 34.28 -6.29 -23.08
C LEU A 124 32.92 -6.45 -22.38
N LEU A 125 32.80 -7.44 -21.49
CA LEU A 125 31.60 -7.66 -20.68
C LEU A 125 31.30 -6.48 -19.74
N SER A 126 32.33 -5.92 -19.10
CA SER A 126 32.16 -4.81 -18.14
C SER A 126 31.74 -3.48 -18.79
N GLN A 127 31.80 -3.35 -20.12
CA GLN A 127 31.32 -2.17 -20.84
C GLN A 127 29.79 -2.08 -20.92
N VAL A 128 29.08 -3.19 -20.70
CA VAL A 128 27.60 -3.21 -20.66
C VAL A 128 27.08 -2.46 -19.42
N ILE A 129 27.90 -2.35 -18.37
CA ILE A 129 27.55 -1.65 -17.14
C ILE A 129 27.58 -0.14 -17.40
N GLY A 130 26.41 0.51 -17.30
CA GLY A 130 26.20 1.88 -17.77
C GLY A 130 26.98 2.98 -17.01
N THR A 131 27.59 2.68 -15.87
CA THR A 131 28.31 3.63 -15.02
C THR A 131 29.80 3.31 -14.92
N ALA A 132 30.64 4.34 -15.05
CA ALA A 132 32.10 4.17 -15.12
C ALA A 132 32.72 3.59 -13.83
N PHE A 133 32.16 3.92 -12.66
CA PHE A 133 32.58 3.38 -11.38
C PHE A 133 32.36 1.87 -11.30
N TRP A 134 31.12 1.43 -11.55
CA TRP A 134 30.74 0.01 -11.47
C TRP A 134 31.39 -0.85 -12.54
N SER A 135 31.60 -0.31 -13.75
CA SER A 135 32.37 -0.99 -14.81
C SER A 135 33.83 -1.26 -14.40
N ARG A 136 34.49 -0.29 -13.76
CA ARG A 136 35.88 -0.45 -13.26
C ARG A 136 35.94 -1.43 -12.09
N LEU A 137 34.99 -1.34 -11.17
CA LEU A 137 34.92 -2.22 -10.00
C LEU A 137 34.65 -3.66 -10.43
N ALA A 138 33.65 -3.90 -11.30
CA ALA A 138 33.35 -5.22 -11.85
C ALA A 138 34.55 -5.79 -12.63
N PHE A 139 35.22 -4.96 -13.43
CA PHE A 139 36.44 -5.35 -14.13
C PHE A 139 37.55 -5.78 -13.16
N ALA A 140 37.84 -4.97 -12.14
CA ALA A 140 38.89 -5.26 -11.16
C ALA A 140 38.60 -6.55 -10.38
N VAL A 141 37.36 -6.73 -9.91
CA VAL A 141 36.93 -7.92 -9.16
C VAL A 141 36.98 -9.17 -10.04
N ALA A 142 36.37 -9.13 -11.23
CA ALA A 142 36.36 -10.29 -12.12
C ALA A 142 37.76 -10.66 -12.62
N TYR A 143 38.60 -9.66 -12.90
CA TYR A 143 39.98 -9.90 -13.31
C TYR A 143 40.82 -10.45 -12.15
N PHE A 144 40.61 -9.98 -10.92
CA PHE A 144 41.26 -10.55 -9.72
C PHE A 144 40.88 -12.01 -9.51
N ILE A 145 39.59 -12.36 -9.61
CA ILE A 145 39.11 -13.74 -9.49
C ILE A 145 39.70 -14.61 -10.61
N ALA A 146 39.67 -14.15 -11.86
CA ALA A 146 40.24 -14.87 -13.00
C ALA A 146 41.75 -15.07 -12.84
N ALA A 147 42.48 -14.04 -12.40
CA ALA A 147 43.91 -14.13 -12.16
C ALA A 147 44.24 -15.11 -11.04
N ALA A 148 43.51 -15.05 -9.93
CA ALA A 148 43.66 -16.00 -8.82
C ALA A 148 43.36 -17.45 -9.26
N SER A 149 42.33 -17.64 -10.10
CA SER A 149 41.96 -18.95 -10.65
C SER A 149 43.05 -19.50 -11.57
N ILE A 150 43.51 -18.69 -12.53
CA ILE A 150 44.52 -19.06 -13.53
C ILE A 150 45.88 -19.34 -12.87
N LEU A 151 46.25 -18.58 -11.83
CA LEU A 151 47.48 -18.79 -11.07
C LEU A 151 47.38 -19.96 -10.07
N GLY A 152 46.21 -20.59 -9.93
CA GLY A 152 45.98 -21.72 -9.01
C GLY A 152 45.94 -21.34 -7.53
N PHE A 153 45.87 -20.04 -7.21
CA PHE A 153 45.83 -19.55 -5.83
C PHE A 153 44.41 -19.38 -5.29
N LEU A 154 43.39 -19.42 -6.16
CA LEU A 154 42.00 -19.20 -5.77
C LEU A 154 41.51 -20.19 -4.70
N GLU A 155 41.83 -21.47 -4.85
CA GLU A 155 41.44 -22.48 -3.85
C GLU A 155 42.09 -22.23 -2.49
N SER A 156 43.36 -21.80 -2.50
CA SER A 156 44.08 -21.44 -1.27
C SER A 156 43.49 -20.19 -0.60
N LEU A 157 43.04 -19.21 -1.38
CA LEU A 157 42.32 -18.03 -0.87
C LEU A 157 40.96 -18.39 -0.27
N ILE A 158 40.21 -19.26 -0.94
CA ILE A 158 38.89 -19.73 -0.47
C ILE A 158 39.07 -20.44 0.88
N VAL A 159 40.01 -21.38 0.96
CA VAL A 159 40.30 -22.11 2.22
C VAL A 159 40.83 -21.16 3.30
N GLY A 160 41.66 -20.18 2.94
CA GLY A 160 42.14 -19.18 3.89
C GLY A 160 41.03 -18.30 4.47
N LEU A 161 40.06 -17.90 3.63
CA LEU A 161 38.88 -17.15 4.06
C LEU A 161 37.88 -17.99 4.85
N ASP A 162 37.77 -19.28 4.54
CA ASP A 162 36.91 -20.24 5.24
C ASP A 162 37.41 -20.52 6.66
N ARG A 163 38.73 -20.52 6.86
CA ARG A 163 39.38 -20.65 8.18
C ARG A 163 39.24 -19.44 9.09
N LEU A 164 38.88 -18.28 8.55
CA LEU A 164 38.56 -17.11 9.36
C LEU A 164 37.11 -17.20 9.81
N ASP A 165 36.82 -18.20 10.65
CA ASP A 165 35.51 -18.40 11.23
C ASP A 165 35.39 -17.66 12.56
N VAL A 166 34.25 -17.01 12.75
CA VAL A 166 33.89 -16.43 14.04
C VAL A 166 32.64 -17.15 14.52
N THR A 167 32.78 -17.93 15.59
CA THR A 167 31.66 -18.55 16.29
C THR A 167 30.98 -17.52 17.17
N PHE A 168 29.76 -17.11 16.78
CA PHE A 168 28.86 -16.35 17.65
C PHE A 168 27.66 -17.23 18.01
N ALA A 169 27.55 -17.60 19.29
CA ALA A 169 26.53 -18.51 19.82
C ALA A 169 26.49 -19.87 19.10
N SER A 170 25.55 -20.06 18.16
CA SER A 170 25.34 -21.29 17.38
C SER A 170 25.55 -21.10 15.88
N ILE A 171 25.97 -19.91 15.44
CA ILE A 171 26.18 -19.58 14.02
C ILE A 171 27.68 -19.59 13.74
N HIS A 172 28.11 -20.51 12.88
CA HIS A 172 29.45 -20.53 12.31
C HIS A 172 29.45 -19.59 11.09
N LEU A 173 30.02 -18.40 11.24
CA LEU A 173 30.16 -17.45 10.14
C LEU A 173 31.62 -17.36 9.73
N SER A 174 31.96 -17.92 8.57
CA SER A 174 33.26 -17.70 7.95
C SER A 174 33.30 -16.32 7.27
N ALA A 175 34.49 -15.74 7.11
CA ALA A 175 34.68 -14.54 6.30
C ALA A 175 34.21 -14.75 4.85
N LEU A 176 34.29 -15.99 4.36
CA LEU A 176 33.77 -16.39 3.05
C LEU A 176 32.24 -16.32 2.99
N ASP A 177 31.54 -16.75 4.03
CA ASP A 177 30.07 -16.71 4.09
C ASP A 177 29.55 -15.28 4.20
N LEU A 178 30.25 -14.42 4.94
CA LEU A 178 29.97 -12.98 4.97
C LEU A 178 30.15 -12.35 3.58
N LEU A 179 31.24 -12.68 2.88
CA LEU A 179 31.49 -12.17 1.53
C LEU A 179 30.44 -12.66 0.54
N ARG A 180 30.13 -13.97 0.54
CA ARG A 180 29.09 -14.58 -0.29
C ARG A 180 27.73 -13.95 0.01
N GLY A 181 27.41 -13.78 1.29
CA GLY A 181 26.21 -13.13 1.78
C GLY A 181 26.07 -11.68 1.32
N MET A 182 27.13 -10.88 1.40
CA MET A 182 27.14 -9.49 0.90
C MET A 182 26.91 -9.43 -0.61
N VAL A 183 27.58 -10.29 -1.38
CA VAL A 183 27.40 -10.37 -2.84
C VAL A 183 25.97 -10.79 -3.17
N GLN A 184 25.46 -11.82 -2.50
CA GLN A 184 24.10 -12.30 -2.68
C GLN A 184 23.06 -11.23 -2.32
N LEU A 185 23.23 -10.53 -1.20
CA LEU A 185 22.38 -9.43 -0.80
C LEU A 185 22.39 -8.32 -1.87
N ALA A 186 23.56 -7.94 -2.37
CA ALA A 186 23.69 -6.92 -3.41
C ALA A 186 22.94 -7.33 -4.69
N VAL A 187 23.07 -8.59 -5.11
CA VAL A 187 22.36 -9.14 -6.28
C VAL A 187 20.85 -9.16 -6.06
N LEU A 188 20.39 -9.65 -4.90
CA LEU A 188 18.98 -9.73 -4.57
C LEU A 188 18.34 -8.33 -4.47
N VAL A 189 19.00 -7.38 -3.82
CA VAL A 189 18.53 -5.99 -3.72
C VAL A 189 18.51 -5.34 -5.10
N TRP A 190 19.53 -5.56 -5.93
CA TRP A 190 19.54 -5.06 -7.30
C TRP A 190 18.37 -5.63 -8.12
N ALA A 191 18.16 -6.96 -8.06
CA ALA A 191 17.04 -7.62 -8.73
C ALA A 191 15.69 -7.08 -8.22
N ALA A 192 15.52 -6.94 -6.90
CA ALA A 192 14.33 -6.37 -6.28
C ALA A 192 14.07 -4.94 -6.74
N LEU A 193 15.10 -4.09 -6.85
CA LEU A 193 14.97 -2.73 -7.36
C LEU A 193 14.60 -2.68 -8.84
N VAL A 194 15.14 -3.59 -9.65
CA VAL A 194 14.78 -3.70 -11.08
C VAL A 194 13.31 -4.13 -11.21
N ILE A 195 12.90 -5.18 -10.50
CA ILE A 195 11.51 -5.66 -10.49
C ILE A 195 10.58 -4.57 -9.96
N ALA A 196 10.96 -3.88 -8.88
CA ALA A 196 10.19 -2.77 -8.33
C ALA A 196 10.03 -1.64 -9.34
N GLN A 197 11.09 -1.27 -10.06
CA GLN A 197 11.02 -0.23 -11.08
C GLN A 197 10.08 -0.61 -12.24
N LEU A 198 10.12 -1.88 -12.67
CA LEU A 198 9.21 -2.39 -13.69
C LEU A 198 7.75 -2.38 -13.19
N GLY A 199 7.52 -2.83 -11.95
CA GLY A 199 6.21 -2.80 -11.31
C GLY A 199 5.68 -1.40 -11.08
N GLU A 200 6.53 -0.46 -10.64
CA GLU A 200 6.19 0.96 -10.50
C GLU A 200 5.76 1.54 -11.85
N ASN A 201 6.50 1.28 -12.93
CA ASN A 201 6.14 1.76 -14.26
C ASN A 201 4.80 1.18 -14.74
N TYR A 202 4.55 -0.10 -14.45
CA TYR A 202 3.28 -0.75 -14.75
C TYR A 202 2.12 -0.09 -13.99
N VAL A 203 2.26 0.12 -12.68
CA VAL A 203 1.27 0.79 -11.83
C VAL A 203 1.02 2.24 -12.28
N GLN A 204 2.08 2.96 -12.66
CA GLN A 204 1.94 4.34 -13.15
C GLN A 204 1.14 4.44 -14.46
N GLY A 205 1.21 3.40 -15.31
CA GLY A 205 0.43 3.28 -16.54
C GLY A 205 -1.06 2.98 -16.34
N ALA A 206 -1.48 2.58 -15.13
CA ALA A 206 -2.87 2.24 -14.82
C ALA A 206 -3.76 3.50 -14.75
N ARG A 207 -4.39 3.85 -15.88
CA ARG A 207 -5.26 5.04 -16.01
C ARG A 207 -6.50 5.03 -15.10
N GLY A 208 -6.91 3.86 -14.61
CA GLY A 208 -8.04 3.69 -13.69
C GLY A 208 -7.75 4.01 -12.22
N MET A 209 -6.49 4.27 -11.85
CA MET A 209 -6.10 4.56 -10.47
C MET A 209 -5.82 6.05 -10.24
N ALA A 210 -6.29 6.57 -9.10
CA ALA A 210 -5.94 7.91 -8.64
C ALA A 210 -4.40 8.08 -8.58
N PRO A 211 -3.85 9.25 -8.94
CA PRO A 211 -2.40 9.49 -8.94
C PRO A 211 -1.73 9.18 -7.59
N SER A 212 -2.38 9.53 -6.47
CA SER A 212 -1.91 9.26 -5.12
C SER A 212 -1.81 7.76 -4.82
N LEU A 213 -2.81 6.98 -5.25
CA LEU A 213 -2.82 5.52 -5.09
C LEU A 213 -1.70 4.86 -5.90
N ARG A 214 -1.46 5.33 -7.13
CA ARG A 214 -0.36 4.83 -7.97
C ARG A 214 1.00 5.02 -7.31
N VAL A 215 1.25 6.21 -6.75
CA VAL A 215 2.50 6.50 -6.03
C VAL A 215 2.63 5.65 -4.77
N LEU A 216 1.54 5.51 -3.99
CA LEU A 216 1.54 4.72 -2.77
C LEU A 216 1.82 3.24 -3.05
N THR A 217 1.07 2.63 -3.98
CA THR A 217 1.24 1.22 -4.37
C THR A 217 2.64 0.95 -4.91
N GLY A 218 3.19 1.85 -5.73
CA GLY A 218 4.57 1.73 -6.23
C GLY A 218 5.60 1.71 -5.09
N LYS A 219 5.48 2.64 -4.13
CA LYS A 219 6.38 2.68 -2.97
C LYS A 219 6.25 1.45 -2.06
N LEU A 220 5.02 0.98 -1.83
CA LEU A 220 4.78 -0.22 -1.02
C LEU A 220 5.34 -1.48 -1.70
N LEU A 221 5.16 -1.61 -3.02
CA LEU A 221 5.72 -2.71 -3.79
C LEU A 221 7.26 -2.72 -3.68
N ARG A 222 7.89 -1.56 -3.86
CA ARG A 222 9.34 -1.42 -3.74
C ARG A 222 9.85 -1.74 -2.35
N LEU A 223 9.20 -1.22 -1.30
CA LEU A 223 9.55 -1.51 0.08
C LEU A 223 9.42 -3.00 0.37
N GLY A 224 8.31 -3.63 -0.05
CA GLY A 224 8.06 -5.06 0.11
C GLY A 224 9.13 -5.91 -0.57
N LEU A 225 9.44 -5.65 -1.84
CA LEU A 225 10.45 -6.40 -2.59
C LEU A 225 11.85 -6.29 -1.97
N VAL A 226 12.25 -5.10 -1.53
CA VAL A 226 13.55 -4.89 -0.87
C VAL A 226 13.59 -5.57 0.49
N ALA A 227 12.51 -5.50 1.28
CA ALA A 227 12.41 -6.20 2.56
C ALA A 227 12.49 -7.73 2.38
N THR A 228 11.76 -8.28 1.40
CA THR A 228 11.83 -9.72 1.06
C THR A 228 13.23 -10.12 0.61
N ALA A 229 13.89 -9.32 -0.25
CA ALA A 229 15.27 -9.58 -0.67
C ALA A 229 16.25 -9.61 0.51
N LEU A 230 16.09 -8.70 1.48
CA LEU A 230 16.88 -8.67 2.70
C LEU A 230 16.65 -9.92 3.56
N LEU A 231 15.40 -10.32 3.78
CA LEU A 231 15.06 -11.52 4.55
C LEU A 231 15.65 -12.78 3.92
N ILE A 232 15.50 -12.94 2.59
CA ILE A 232 16.09 -14.07 1.86
C ILE A 232 17.61 -14.07 2.01
N ALA A 233 18.27 -12.91 1.89
CA ALA A 233 19.72 -12.82 2.05
C ALA A 233 20.19 -13.22 3.46
N LEU A 234 19.50 -12.77 4.50
CA LEU A 234 19.81 -13.13 5.90
C LEU A 234 19.65 -14.64 6.14
N THR A 235 18.57 -15.24 5.65
CA THR A 235 18.34 -16.69 5.79
C THR A 235 19.42 -17.53 5.11
N ASN A 236 19.93 -17.09 3.95
CA ASN A 236 20.97 -17.82 3.22
C ASN A 236 22.34 -17.80 3.93
N ILE A 237 22.60 -16.81 4.78
CA ILE A 237 23.81 -16.72 5.61
C ILE A 237 23.64 -17.53 6.92
N GLY A 238 22.50 -18.18 7.13
CA GLY A 238 22.22 -18.96 8.34
C GLY A 238 21.78 -18.12 9.53
N ILE A 239 21.41 -16.85 9.31
CA ILE A 239 20.83 -16.00 10.36
C ILE A 239 19.39 -16.42 10.60
N ASP A 240 19.07 -16.73 11.85
CA ASP A 240 17.70 -17.06 12.27
C ASP A 240 16.79 -15.83 12.16
N ILE A 241 15.87 -15.87 11.19
CA ILE A 241 14.88 -14.81 10.97
C ILE A 241 13.67 -14.92 11.89
N THR A 242 13.59 -15.92 12.78
CA THR A 242 12.45 -16.15 13.69
C THR A 242 12.20 -14.92 14.58
N ALA A 243 13.26 -14.27 15.08
CA ALA A 243 13.12 -13.04 15.85
C ALA A 243 12.50 -11.89 15.02
N PHE A 244 12.88 -11.75 13.75
CA PHE A 244 12.28 -10.79 12.83
C PHE A 244 10.83 -11.14 12.50
N ALA A 245 10.50 -12.44 12.39
CA ALA A 245 9.14 -12.90 12.17
C ALA A 245 8.22 -12.53 13.34
N LEU A 246 8.70 -12.63 14.59
CA LEU A 246 7.96 -12.20 15.77
C LEU A 246 7.66 -10.69 15.74
N VAL A 247 8.68 -9.87 15.48
CA VAL A 247 8.53 -8.39 15.41
C VAL A 247 7.63 -7.99 14.25
N THR A 248 7.84 -8.58 13.06
CA THR A 248 7.03 -8.30 11.87
C THR A 248 5.59 -8.78 12.05
N GLY A 249 5.38 -9.90 12.74
CA GLY A 249 4.06 -10.38 13.12
C GLY A 249 3.34 -9.42 14.06
N ALA A 250 4.02 -8.95 15.11
CA ALA A 250 3.48 -7.96 16.04
C ALA A 250 3.14 -6.63 15.33
N LEU A 251 4.04 -6.15 14.46
CA LEU A 251 3.78 -4.98 13.59
C LEU A 251 2.59 -5.20 12.66
N GLY A 252 2.47 -6.41 12.07
CA GLY A 252 1.34 -6.79 11.22
C GLY A 252 0.01 -6.75 11.97
N VAL A 253 -0.03 -7.26 13.20
CA VAL A 253 -1.22 -7.20 14.07
C VAL A 253 -1.55 -5.75 14.43
N ALA A 254 -0.55 -4.93 14.80
CA ALA A 254 -0.74 -3.52 15.11
C ALA A 254 -1.29 -2.73 13.91
N LEU A 255 -0.75 -2.97 12.71
CA LEU A 255 -1.26 -2.39 11.46
C LEU A 255 -2.69 -2.87 11.17
N GLY A 256 -2.97 -4.16 11.42
CA GLY A 256 -4.31 -4.73 11.29
C GLY A 256 -5.33 -4.02 12.17
N PHE A 257 -5.01 -3.79 13.45
CA PHE A 257 -5.84 -3.00 14.35
C PHE A 257 -6.00 -1.56 13.88
N GLY A 258 -4.93 -0.91 13.41
CA GLY A 258 -5.00 0.45 12.87
C GLY A 258 -5.86 0.58 11.61
N MET A 259 -5.93 -0.48 10.79
CA MET A 259 -6.70 -0.52 9.55
C MET A 259 -8.10 -1.12 9.72
N GLN A 260 -8.42 -1.69 10.90
CA GLN A 260 -9.65 -2.44 11.16
C GLN A 260 -10.91 -1.70 10.70
N LYS A 261 -11.06 -0.42 11.08
CA LYS A 261 -12.23 0.38 10.70
C LYS A 261 -12.33 0.63 9.20
N THR A 262 -11.21 0.79 8.51
CA THR A 262 -11.21 0.99 7.04
C THR A 262 -11.63 -0.29 6.32
N VAL A 263 -11.12 -1.44 6.77
CA VAL A 263 -11.48 -2.75 6.21
C VAL A 263 -12.95 -3.07 6.53
N SER A 264 -13.41 -2.81 7.75
CA SER A 264 -14.80 -3.02 8.16
C SER A 264 -15.77 -2.23 7.27
N ASN A 265 -15.47 -0.95 7.00
CA ASN A 265 -16.28 -0.14 6.09
C ASN A 265 -16.25 -0.64 4.64
N LEU A 266 -15.13 -1.18 4.17
CA LEU A 266 -15.03 -1.76 2.83
C LEU A 266 -15.88 -3.02 2.69
N ILE A 267 -15.74 -3.95 3.63
CA ILE A 267 -16.52 -5.20 3.66
C ILE A 267 -18.00 -4.88 3.82
N SER A 268 -18.34 -3.93 4.70
CA SER A 268 -19.73 -3.49 4.89
C SER A 268 -20.30 -2.89 3.62
N GLY A 269 -19.53 -2.05 2.91
CA GLY A 269 -19.97 -1.50 1.62
C GLY A 269 -20.25 -2.58 0.58
N LEU A 270 -19.39 -3.60 0.51
CA LEU A 270 -19.59 -4.73 -0.39
C LEU A 270 -20.85 -5.54 -0.02
N LEU A 271 -21.07 -5.82 1.26
CA LEU A 271 -22.27 -6.52 1.74
C LEU A 271 -23.55 -5.75 1.42
N LEU A 272 -23.59 -4.43 1.66
CA LEU A 272 -24.73 -3.58 1.29
C LEU A 272 -25.09 -3.69 -0.20
N LEU A 273 -24.08 -3.76 -1.08
CA LEU A 273 -24.26 -3.92 -2.52
C LEU A 273 -24.76 -5.32 -2.92
N ILE A 274 -24.22 -6.36 -2.30
CA ILE A 274 -24.58 -7.76 -2.57
C ILE A 274 -26.02 -8.02 -2.11
N ASP A 275 -26.34 -7.65 -0.87
CA ASP A 275 -27.64 -7.90 -0.26
C ASP A 275 -28.72 -6.94 -0.80
N ARG A 276 -28.31 -5.85 -1.45
CA ARG A 276 -29.19 -4.75 -1.91
C ARG A 276 -30.11 -4.25 -0.79
N SER A 277 -29.63 -4.27 0.45
CA SER A 277 -30.37 -3.83 1.64
C SER A 277 -30.68 -2.33 1.63
N ILE A 278 -29.88 -1.56 0.89
CA ILE A 278 -30.03 -0.12 0.66
C ILE A 278 -29.76 0.16 -0.82
N LYS A 279 -30.59 0.97 -1.46
CA LYS A 279 -30.46 1.36 -2.88
C LYS A 279 -30.40 2.88 -3.04
N PRO A 280 -29.73 3.40 -4.08
CA PRO A 280 -29.87 4.81 -4.45
C PRO A 280 -31.35 5.17 -4.64
N GLY A 281 -31.79 6.25 -4.02
CA GLY A 281 -33.18 6.70 -3.96
C GLY A 281 -33.97 6.25 -2.72
N ASP A 282 -33.46 5.30 -1.92
CA ASP A 282 -34.12 4.89 -0.68
C ASP A 282 -34.14 6.04 0.33
N VAL A 283 -35.24 6.15 1.09
CA VAL A 283 -35.37 7.11 2.18
C VAL A 283 -35.03 6.42 3.50
N LEU A 284 -33.95 6.87 4.13
CA LEU A 284 -33.45 6.29 5.37
C LEU A 284 -33.65 7.23 6.55
N GLU A 285 -33.94 6.62 7.69
CA GLU A 285 -33.87 7.25 8.99
C GLU A 285 -32.86 6.52 9.88
N LEU A 286 -31.93 7.30 10.41
CA LEU A 286 -30.84 6.85 11.28
C LEU A 286 -30.96 7.55 12.63
N THR A 287 -30.62 6.84 13.71
CA THR A 287 -30.50 7.46 15.04
C THR A 287 -29.04 7.84 15.25
N ASP A 288 -28.74 9.09 15.59
CA ASP A 288 -27.37 9.49 15.93
C ASP A 288 -26.88 8.74 17.18
N PRO A 289 -25.73 8.03 17.12
CA PRO A 289 -25.16 7.32 18.28
C PRO A 289 -24.77 8.24 19.44
N GLY A 290 -24.38 9.48 19.16
CA GLY A 290 -23.93 10.48 20.14
C GLY A 290 -25.07 11.32 20.71
N ASN A 291 -26.20 11.43 20.00
CA ASN A 291 -27.37 12.16 20.46
C ASN A 291 -28.66 11.48 20.01
N ARG A 292 -29.23 10.62 20.87
CA ARG A 292 -30.47 9.87 20.57
C ARG A 292 -31.69 10.74 20.25
N ASN A 293 -31.64 12.05 20.53
CA ASN A 293 -32.72 12.97 20.19
C ASN A 293 -32.61 13.54 18.77
N VAL A 294 -31.53 13.24 18.04
CA VAL A 294 -31.33 13.66 16.66
C VAL A 294 -31.54 12.46 15.75
N GLN A 295 -32.66 12.51 15.02
CA GLN A 295 -32.97 11.57 13.95
C GLN A 295 -32.50 12.16 12.63
N LEU A 296 -31.68 11.38 11.95
CA LEU A 296 -31.11 11.69 10.65
C LEU A 296 -32.02 11.17 9.57
N PHE A 297 -32.61 12.07 8.79
CA PHE A 297 -33.55 11.72 7.72
C PHE A 297 -33.04 12.24 6.37
N GLY A 298 -32.86 11.35 5.41
CA GLY A 298 -32.35 11.71 4.08
C GLY A 298 -32.57 10.60 3.05
N TRP A 299 -32.35 10.95 1.78
CA TRP A 299 -32.37 9.97 0.69
C TRP A 299 -30.96 9.56 0.27
N VAL A 300 -30.82 8.30 -0.13
CA VAL A 300 -29.54 7.73 -0.57
C VAL A 300 -29.19 8.27 -1.95
N THR A 301 -28.13 9.07 -2.03
CA THR A 301 -27.68 9.67 -3.29
C THR A 301 -26.64 8.79 -3.97
N ALA A 302 -25.70 8.24 -3.19
CA ALA A 302 -24.64 7.38 -3.72
C ALA A 302 -24.18 6.32 -2.70
N LEU A 303 -23.86 5.13 -3.19
CA LEU A 303 -23.21 4.07 -2.44
C LEU A 303 -21.72 4.06 -2.82
N ASN A 304 -20.83 4.36 -1.86
CA ASN A 304 -19.39 4.31 -2.06
C ASN A 304 -18.76 3.15 -1.29
N ALA A 305 -17.51 2.82 -1.64
CA ALA A 305 -16.80 1.70 -1.04
C ALA A 305 -16.66 1.78 0.49
N ARG A 306 -16.67 2.97 1.09
CA ARG A 306 -16.45 3.18 2.55
C ARG A 306 -17.57 3.91 3.27
N TYR A 307 -18.50 4.52 2.55
CA TYR A 307 -19.59 5.30 3.11
C TYR A 307 -20.75 5.37 2.13
N VAL A 308 -21.93 5.70 2.63
CA VAL A 308 -23.11 6.05 1.85
C VAL A 308 -23.36 7.54 2.00
N SER A 309 -23.68 8.19 0.88
CA SER A 309 -24.11 9.59 0.88
C SER A 309 -25.62 9.66 1.05
N LEU A 310 -26.04 10.44 2.04
CA LEU A 310 -27.44 10.78 2.32
C LEU A 310 -27.63 12.29 2.16
N THR A 311 -28.53 12.71 1.28
CA THR A 311 -28.88 14.12 1.18
C THR A 311 -30.14 14.39 2.00
N THR A 312 -30.07 15.38 2.89
CA THR A 312 -31.21 15.81 3.70
C THR A 312 -32.09 16.80 2.93
N ARG A 313 -33.29 17.07 3.44
CA ARG A 313 -34.18 18.10 2.87
C ARG A 313 -33.58 19.50 2.88
N ASP A 314 -32.65 19.77 3.78
CA ASP A 314 -31.97 21.05 3.90
C ASP A 314 -30.80 21.20 2.90
N GLY A 315 -30.62 20.23 2.00
CA GLY A 315 -29.56 20.24 0.99
C GLY A 315 -28.17 19.89 1.53
N THR A 316 -28.07 19.45 2.78
CA THR A 316 -26.81 18.97 3.36
C THR A 316 -26.57 17.52 2.99
N GLU A 317 -25.34 17.17 2.62
CA GLU A 317 -24.93 15.80 2.32
C GLU A 317 -24.19 15.19 3.52
N TRP A 318 -24.75 14.10 4.04
CA TRP A 318 -24.21 13.34 5.17
C TRP A 318 -23.49 12.10 4.64
N LEU A 319 -22.25 11.91 5.08
CA LEU A 319 -21.42 10.76 4.71
C LEU A 319 -21.44 9.74 5.85
N VAL A 320 -22.29 8.73 5.73
CA VAL A 320 -22.47 7.71 6.77
C VAL A 320 -21.55 6.53 6.49
N PRO A 321 -20.64 6.16 7.40
CA PRO A 321 -19.79 4.98 7.25
C PRO A 321 -20.61 3.71 7.00
N ASN A 322 -20.16 2.85 6.08
CA ASN A 322 -20.90 1.63 5.74
C ASN A 322 -21.08 0.69 6.94
N GLU A 323 -20.08 0.63 7.82
CA GLU A 323 -20.12 -0.18 9.05
C GLU A 323 -21.27 0.22 9.97
N GLU A 324 -21.61 1.51 10.03
CA GLU A 324 -22.70 2.03 10.85
C GLU A 324 -24.07 1.58 10.32
N LEU A 325 -24.25 1.54 9.00
CA LEU A 325 -25.49 1.09 8.37
C LEU A 325 -25.77 -0.40 8.56
N ILE A 326 -24.73 -1.22 8.72
CA ILE A 326 -24.89 -2.66 8.98
C ILE A 326 -25.01 -2.95 10.47
N SER A 327 -24.22 -2.27 11.31
CA SER A 327 -24.15 -2.57 12.74
C SER A 327 -25.30 -1.97 13.56
N GLN A 328 -25.93 -0.91 13.07
CA GLN A 328 -26.99 -0.21 13.79
C GLN A 328 -28.37 -0.47 13.19
N ARG A 329 -29.41 -0.19 13.98
CA ARG A 329 -30.79 -0.25 13.52
C ARG A 329 -31.10 0.94 12.63
N ILE A 330 -31.43 0.67 11.37
CA ILE A 330 -31.87 1.67 10.40
C ILE A 330 -33.34 1.45 10.06
N VAL A 331 -34.07 2.53 9.78
CA VAL A 331 -35.43 2.44 9.23
C VAL A 331 -35.38 2.84 7.76
N ASN A 332 -35.66 1.89 6.87
CA ASN A 332 -35.80 2.15 5.44
C ASN A 332 -37.28 2.32 5.10
N TRP A 333 -37.67 3.57 4.81
CA TRP A 333 -39.04 3.95 4.51
C TRP A 333 -39.49 3.57 3.09
N SER A 334 -38.59 3.04 2.25
CA SER A 334 -38.84 2.78 0.83
C SER A 334 -38.38 1.38 0.35
N TYR A 335 -38.03 0.47 1.27
CA TYR A 335 -37.36 -0.80 0.94
C TYR A 335 -38.14 -1.74 0.01
N ASN A 336 -39.39 -2.05 0.36
CA ASN A 336 -40.18 -3.07 -0.33
C ASN A 336 -41.45 -2.52 -1.01
N HIS A 337 -42.14 -1.55 -0.41
CA HIS A 337 -43.39 -1.01 -0.95
C HIS A 337 -43.39 0.51 -0.88
N GLN A 338 -43.87 1.13 -1.96
CA GLN A 338 -44.19 2.54 -2.05
C GLN A 338 -45.27 2.96 -1.04
N ARG A 339 -46.04 2.00 -0.54
CA ARG A 339 -47.09 2.23 0.45
C ARG A 339 -46.53 2.38 1.85
N LEU A 340 -46.65 3.57 2.42
CA LEU A 340 -46.26 3.86 3.79
C LEU A 340 -47.48 4.18 4.65
N ARG A 341 -47.61 3.51 5.81
CA ARG A 341 -48.63 3.84 6.81
C ARG A 341 -48.12 4.91 7.76
N LEU A 342 -48.80 6.04 7.79
CA LEU A 342 -48.56 7.13 8.72
C LEU A 342 -49.49 7.01 9.92
N LEU A 343 -48.93 7.21 11.11
CA LEU A 343 -49.66 7.33 12.37
C LEU A 343 -49.64 8.79 12.77
N THR A 344 -50.83 9.35 13.02
CA THR A 344 -51.01 10.76 13.34
C THR A 344 -51.89 10.88 14.59
N PRO A 345 -51.32 11.30 15.73
CA PRO A 345 -52.10 11.48 16.96
C PRO A 345 -52.99 12.71 16.86
N ILE A 346 -54.21 12.60 17.37
CA ILE A 346 -55.23 13.64 17.43
C ILE A 346 -55.83 13.64 18.83
N ALA A 347 -56.19 14.80 19.38
CA ALA A 347 -56.79 14.91 20.70
C ALA A 347 -58.11 15.69 20.65
N ILE A 348 -59.13 15.19 21.34
CA ILE A 348 -60.45 15.81 21.45
C ILE A 348 -60.85 15.99 22.93
N SER A 349 -61.74 16.94 23.23
CA SER A 349 -62.30 17.10 24.58
C SER A 349 -63.12 15.88 25.02
N PHE A 350 -63.24 15.67 26.33
CA PHE A 350 -64.13 14.65 26.90
C PHE A 350 -65.62 14.92 26.61
N ASP A 351 -65.98 16.17 26.32
CA ASP A 351 -67.36 16.59 26.04
C ASP A 351 -67.81 16.27 24.60
N CYS A 352 -66.91 15.73 23.77
CA CYS A 352 -67.19 15.44 22.36
C CYS A 352 -67.65 13.99 22.17
N ASP A 353 -68.53 13.76 21.19
CA ASP A 353 -68.82 12.40 20.74
C ASP A 353 -67.60 11.80 20.01
N VAL A 354 -66.97 10.84 20.67
CA VAL A 354 -65.79 10.12 20.19
C VAL A 354 -66.05 9.42 18.85
N ARG A 355 -67.22 8.79 18.68
CA ARG A 355 -67.52 8.02 17.46
C ARG A 355 -67.67 8.96 16.28
N LEU A 356 -68.39 10.06 16.47
CA LEU A 356 -68.54 11.11 15.47
C LEU A 356 -67.18 11.72 15.08
N ALA A 357 -66.32 12.00 16.07
CA ALA A 357 -64.99 12.53 15.81
C ALA A 357 -64.10 11.57 15.01
N MET A 358 -64.15 10.27 15.31
CA MET A 358 -63.43 9.26 14.55
C MET A 358 -63.92 9.17 13.10
N GLU A 359 -65.23 9.24 12.86
CA GLU A 359 -65.82 9.22 11.52
C GLU A 359 -65.39 10.44 10.70
N ILE A 360 -65.48 11.63 11.29
CA ILE A 360 -65.08 12.87 10.65
C ILE A 360 -63.58 12.88 10.33
N ALA A 361 -62.74 12.41 11.26
CA ALA A 361 -61.30 12.33 11.02
C ALA A 361 -60.96 11.40 9.84
N VAL A 362 -61.65 10.26 9.71
CA VAL A 362 -61.50 9.35 8.56
C VAL A 362 -61.96 10.02 7.27
N LYS A 363 -63.10 10.74 7.29
CA LYS A 363 -63.63 11.45 6.13
C LYS A 363 -62.69 12.56 5.67
N ALA A 364 -62.12 13.33 6.60
CA ALA A 364 -61.15 14.38 6.34
C ALA A 364 -59.86 13.84 5.71
N ALA A 365 -59.36 12.70 6.23
CA ALA A 365 -58.20 12.01 5.68
C ALA A 365 -58.44 11.55 4.23
N ARG A 366 -59.60 10.95 3.97
CA ARG A 366 -59.99 10.47 2.63
C ARG A 366 -60.10 11.59 1.59
N LYS A 367 -60.38 12.84 1.99
CA LYS A 367 -60.42 13.99 1.06
C LYS A 367 -59.04 14.45 0.61
N THR A 368 -57.98 14.04 1.31
CA THR A 368 -56.62 14.52 1.03
C THR A 368 -56.02 13.76 -0.16
N PRO A 369 -55.56 14.44 -1.24
CA PRO A 369 -55.20 13.80 -2.50
C PRO A 369 -54.14 12.69 -2.44
N ARG A 370 -53.16 12.79 -1.52
CA ARG A 370 -52.05 11.82 -1.38
C ARG A 370 -52.38 10.64 -0.46
N VAL A 371 -53.57 10.60 0.13
CA VAL A 371 -54.02 9.53 1.02
C VAL A 371 -54.72 8.45 0.21
N LEU A 372 -54.31 7.20 0.40
CA LEU A 372 -54.93 6.06 -0.28
C LEU A 372 -56.33 5.79 0.24
N GLN A 373 -57.22 5.43 -0.69
CA GLN A 373 -58.57 4.95 -0.37
C GLN A 373 -58.58 3.46 -0.02
N ASP A 374 -57.62 2.71 -0.54
CA ASP A 374 -57.39 1.30 -0.24
C ASP A 374 -55.87 1.04 -0.05
N PRO A 375 -55.39 0.70 1.17
CA PRO A 375 -56.18 0.50 2.39
C PRO A 375 -56.75 1.80 2.93
N ALA A 376 -58.02 1.76 3.35
CA ALA A 376 -58.74 2.92 3.86
C ALA A 376 -58.11 3.52 5.14
N PRO A 377 -58.23 4.84 5.35
CA PRO A 377 -57.88 5.47 6.62
C PRO A 377 -58.72 4.93 7.77
N VAL A 378 -58.11 4.80 8.95
CA VAL A 378 -58.78 4.31 10.16
C VAL A 378 -58.37 5.20 11.32
N CYS A 379 -59.35 5.71 12.05
CA CYS A 379 -59.12 6.36 13.34
C CYS A 379 -59.40 5.36 14.46
N ARG A 380 -58.58 5.37 15.51
CA ARG A 380 -58.75 4.52 16.71
C ARG A 380 -58.66 5.38 17.97
N LEU A 381 -59.45 5.06 18.99
CA LEU A 381 -59.23 5.56 20.34
C LEU A 381 -58.05 4.80 20.94
N MET A 382 -57.06 5.53 21.44
CA MET A 382 -55.82 4.95 21.98
C MET A 382 -55.81 4.93 23.50
N SER A 383 -56.15 6.06 24.12
CA SER A 383 -56.19 6.19 25.58
C SER A 383 -57.03 7.39 26.01
N PHE A 384 -57.39 7.42 27.28
CA PHE A 384 -57.91 8.61 27.95
C PHE A 384 -56.71 9.32 28.60
N GLY A 385 -56.41 10.54 28.16
CA GLY A 385 -55.36 11.38 28.76
C GLY A 385 -55.91 12.30 29.83
N ASP A 386 -55.05 13.05 30.51
CA ASP A 386 -55.42 13.86 31.69
C ASP A 386 -56.51 14.90 31.44
N SER A 387 -56.67 15.39 30.21
CA SER A 387 -57.68 16.41 29.85
C SER A 387 -58.22 16.24 28.42
N CYS A 388 -58.04 15.07 27.82
CA CYS A 388 -58.51 14.79 26.46
C CYS A 388 -58.60 13.30 26.18
N VAL A 389 -59.42 12.94 25.19
CA VAL A 389 -59.42 11.61 24.59
C VAL A 389 -58.36 11.59 23.48
N ASN A 390 -57.41 10.66 23.58
CA ASN A 390 -56.35 10.50 22.59
C ASN A 390 -56.81 9.55 21.48
N LEU A 391 -56.86 10.07 20.27
CA LEU A 391 -57.16 9.34 19.05
C LEU A 391 -55.89 9.21 18.21
N GLU A 392 -55.84 8.18 17.36
CA GLU A 392 -54.79 8.02 16.36
C GLU A 392 -55.41 7.73 15.01
N LEU A 393 -55.16 8.65 14.07
CA LEU A 393 -55.53 8.51 12.68
C LEU A 393 -54.41 7.84 11.92
N ARG A 394 -54.73 6.71 11.29
CA ARG A 394 -53.82 5.90 10.49
C ARG A 394 -54.24 5.97 9.04
N PHE A 395 -53.32 6.29 8.15
CA PHE A 395 -53.60 6.34 6.72
C PHE A 395 -52.36 5.95 5.92
N TRP A 396 -52.57 5.53 4.68
CA TRP A 396 -51.50 5.11 3.79
C TRP A 396 -51.24 6.16 2.71
N ILE A 397 -49.99 6.30 2.29
CA ILE A 397 -49.54 7.10 1.15
C ILE A 397 -48.72 6.22 0.20
N GLU A 398 -48.67 6.53 -1.10
CA GLU A 398 -47.88 5.76 -2.09
C GLU A 398 -46.52 6.40 -2.44
N ASP A 399 -46.24 7.62 -1.99
CA ASP A 399 -45.06 8.37 -2.41
C ASP A 399 -44.28 9.00 -1.24
N PRO A 400 -43.74 8.21 -0.29
CA PRO A 400 -43.02 8.74 0.87
C PRO A 400 -41.80 9.60 0.51
N THR A 401 -41.22 9.39 -0.68
CA THR A 401 -40.11 10.17 -1.24
C THR A 401 -40.45 11.66 -1.42
N ASN A 402 -41.71 12.00 -1.77
CA ASN A 402 -42.17 13.38 -2.00
C ASN A 402 -42.52 14.16 -0.70
N GLY A 403 -42.12 13.64 0.46
CA GLY A 403 -42.50 14.25 1.73
C GLY A 403 -43.57 13.47 2.45
N ILE A 404 -43.33 13.27 3.75
CA ILE A 404 -44.26 12.69 4.71
C ILE A 404 -44.93 13.79 5.54
N ILE A 405 -44.18 14.85 5.88
CA ILE A 405 -44.62 15.93 6.77
C ILE A 405 -45.70 16.78 6.11
N ASN A 406 -45.59 17.07 4.81
CA ASN A 406 -46.60 17.80 4.05
C ASN A 406 -47.95 17.08 4.07
N VAL A 407 -48.00 15.78 3.75
CA VAL A 407 -49.27 15.03 3.78
C VAL A 407 -49.85 14.98 5.18
N ARG A 408 -49.02 14.76 6.20
CA ARG A 408 -49.47 14.79 7.60
C ARG A 408 -50.07 16.15 7.95
N SER A 409 -49.45 17.25 7.53
CA SER A 409 -49.96 18.60 7.73
C SER A 409 -51.30 18.80 7.03
N ASP A 410 -51.39 18.44 5.75
CA ASP A 410 -52.62 18.60 4.95
C ASP A 410 -53.80 17.83 5.57
N VAL A 411 -53.55 16.60 6.02
CA VAL A 411 -54.53 15.79 6.74
C VAL A 411 -54.94 16.46 8.06
N LEU A 412 -53.98 16.94 8.85
CA LEU A 412 -54.26 17.59 10.13
C LEU A 412 -55.06 18.90 9.96
N VAL A 413 -54.77 19.69 8.93
CA VAL A 413 -55.53 20.89 8.58
C VAL A 413 -56.95 20.53 8.16
N SER A 414 -57.10 19.52 7.30
CA SER A 414 -58.43 19.02 6.89
C SER A 414 -59.25 18.52 8.09
N VAL A 415 -58.62 17.78 9.01
CA VAL A 415 -59.25 17.33 10.26
C VAL A 415 -59.65 18.52 11.13
N TRP A 416 -58.80 19.54 11.24
CA TRP A 416 -59.06 20.73 12.03
C TRP A 416 -60.29 21.50 11.53
N ASP A 417 -60.37 21.71 10.21
CA ASP A 417 -61.49 22.43 9.59
C ASP A 417 -62.81 21.67 9.75
N GLU A 418 -62.78 20.36 9.53
CA GLU A 418 -63.96 19.49 9.70
C GLU A 418 -64.39 19.37 11.16
N PHE A 419 -63.45 19.30 12.11
CA PHE A 419 -63.78 19.30 13.53
C PHE A 419 -64.46 20.59 13.95
N ARG A 420 -63.95 21.74 13.50
CA ARG A 420 -64.59 23.04 13.76
C ARG A 420 -65.99 23.14 13.15
N ALA A 421 -66.17 22.70 11.91
CA ALA A 421 -67.47 22.74 11.23
C ALA A 421 -68.53 21.88 11.92
N ASN A 422 -68.13 20.79 12.58
CA ASN A 422 -69.03 19.87 13.27
C ASN A 422 -69.06 20.06 14.80
N GLY A 423 -68.51 21.16 15.32
CA GLY A 423 -68.55 21.49 16.75
C GLY A 423 -67.66 20.60 17.64
N ILE A 424 -66.74 19.82 17.07
CA ILE A 424 -65.78 19.02 17.82
C ILE A 424 -64.67 19.93 18.33
N ARG A 425 -64.57 20.04 19.66
CA ARG A 425 -63.56 20.87 20.32
C ARG A 425 -62.28 20.07 20.52
N THR A 426 -61.20 20.58 19.95
CA THR A 426 -59.83 20.20 20.31
C THR A 426 -59.45 20.87 21.63
N ARG A 427 -58.63 20.20 22.44
CA ARG A 427 -58.26 20.57 23.83
C ARG A 427 -58.31 22.08 24.15
N LEU A 428 -59.06 22.42 25.20
CA LEU A 428 -58.79 23.57 26.06
C LEU A 428 -58.18 23.02 27.36
N GLY A 429 -57.10 23.61 27.86
CA GLY A 429 -56.52 23.16 29.13
C GLY A 429 -57.51 23.38 30.27
N HIS A 430 -58.14 22.31 30.76
CA HIS A 430 -59.02 22.37 31.93
C HIS A 430 -58.20 22.06 33.18
N ARG A 431 -58.46 22.80 34.25
CA ARG A 431 -57.89 22.54 35.58
C ARG A 431 -58.99 22.61 36.59
N ASP A 432 -59.22 21.50 37.28
CA ASP A 432 -60.10 21.45 38.43
C ASP A 432 -59.30 21.87 39.67
N LEU A 433 -59.74 22.94 40.33
CA LEU A 433 -59.14 23.47 41.55
C LEU A 433 -59.97 23.00 42.74
N PHE A 434 -59.45 22.07 43.53
CA PHE A 434 -60.05 21.69 44.81
C PHE A 434 -59.52 22.61 45.91
N ILE A 435 -60.37 23.51 46.40
CA ILE A 435 -60.04 24.45 47.48
C ILE A 435 -60.52 23.83 48.80
N LYS A 436 -59.60 23.60 49.74
CA LYS A 436 -59.95 23.04 51.06
C LYS A 436 -60.70 24.09 51.87
N GLY A 437 -61.67 23.67 52.69
CA GLY A 437 -62.55 24.55 53.47
C GLY A 437 -61.82 25.55 54.38
N ASP A 438 -60.62 25.20 54.85
CA ASP A 438 -59.81 26.06 55.73
C ASP A 438 -58.87 27.01 54.98
N SER A 439 -59.02 27.13 53.65
CA SER A 439 -58.16 27.97 52.82
C SER A 439 -58.71 29.38 52.73
N GLU A 440 -57.91 30.39 53.08
CA GLU A 440 -58.26 31.79 52.88
C GLU A 440 -57.88 32.24 51.46
N LEU A 441 -58.88 32.67 50.67
CA LEU A 441 -58.67 33.28 49.36
C LEU A 441 -58.73 34.80 49.49
N THR A 442 -57.60 35.47 49.26
CA THR A 442 -57.59 36.94 49.13
C THR A 442 -58.20 37.34 47.78
N VAL A 443 -59.50 37.67 47.78
CA VAL A 443 -60.20 38.16 46.58
C VAL A 443 -60.03 39.67 46.48
N ARG A 444 -59.43 40.15 45.38
CA ARG A 444 -59.40 41.58 45.05
C ARG A 444 -60.45 41.86 43.97
N MET A 445 -61.53 42.56 44.36
CA MET A 445 -62.51 43.07 43.40
C MET A 445 -61.88 44.22 42.62
N VAL A 446 -61.70 44.04 41.31
CA VAL A 446 -61.32 45.12 40.39
C VAL A 446 -62.63 45.72 39.87
N PRO A 447 -62.88 47.03 40.04
CA PRO A 447 -64.05 47.67 39.44
C PRO A 447 -64.01 47.46 37.92
N ALA A 448 -65.17 47.22 37.30
CA ALA A 448 -65.27 47.16 35.85
C ALA A 448 -64.67 48.44 35.26
N SER A 449 -63.62 48.30 34.46
CA SER A 449 -63.08 49.42 33.70
C SER A 449 -64.17 49.86 32.73
N ASP A 450 -64.79 51.01 33.00
CA ASP A 450 -65.59 51.70 32.01
C ASP A 450 -64.73 51.85 30.76
N GLY A 451 -65.24 51.29 29.66
CA GLY A 451 -64.51 51.22 28.40
C GLY A 451 -64.03 52.59 27.97
N GLN A 452 -62.71 52.75 27.86
CA GLN A 452 -62.16 53.70 26.90
C GLN A 452 -61.94 52.94 25.60
N SER A 453 -62.91 53.13 24.70
CA SER A 453 -62.69 52.95 23.28
C SER A 453 -61.59 53.90 22.81
N THR A 454 -60.50 53.34 22.32
CA THR A 454 -59.65 53.96 21.29
C THR A 454 -59.27 52.90 20.28
#